data_AF-A0A6A5UKH2-F1
#
_entry.id   AF-A0A6A5UKH2-F1
#
_cell.length_a   1.000
_cell.length_b   1.000
_cell.length_c   1.000
_cell.angle_alpha   90.00
_cell.angle_beta   90.00
_cell.angle_gamma   90.00
#
_symmetry.space_group_name_H-M   'P 1'
#
loop_
_entity.id
_entity.type
_entity.pdbx_description
1 polymer ?
#
loop_
_entity_poly.entity_id
_entity_poly.type
_entity_poly.pdbx_seq_one_letter_code
_entity_poly.pdbx_strand_id
1 'polypeptide(L)'
;MRSSTILSLPVVIISASVIPTVSIDPSLIPDFGVTAGQDPNGSGSCAGANDILIPCFCPPDREEFIEKVNLAVTSRNFLGTPVTFDVDPLAQSEKDQFNRATTCLIVLQSFNGTRGVGCPAASAPTILDQQKHFANLLERDLSHGS
;
A
#
# COMPACT_ATOMS: atom_id res chain seq x y z
N MET A 1 5.72 -70.56 22.67
CA MET A 1 5.86 -69.10 22.89
C MET A 1 5.87 -68.41 21.53
N ARG A 2 4.78 -67.73 21.14
CA ARG A 2 4.69 -66.97 19.88
C ARG A 2 4.72 -65.48 20.24
N SER A 3 5.84 -64.83 19.97
CA SER A 3 6.03 -63.40 20.22
C SER A 3 5.52 -62.63 19.01
N SER A 4 4.50 -61.80 19.19
CA SER A 4 3.94 -60.92 18.14
C SER A 4 4.30 -59.49 18.48
N THR A 5 5.15 -58.88 17.67
CA THR A 5 5.59 -57.48 17.83
C THR A 5 4.66 -56.58 17.04
N ILE A 6 3.89 -55.73 17.73
CA ILE A 6 2.97 -54.77 17.11
C ILE A 6 3.76 -53.47 16.87
N LEU A 7 3.97 -53.13 15.60
CA LEU A 7 4.62 -51.89 15.17
C LEU A 7 3.55 -50.78 15.05
N SER A 8 3.52 -49.85 16.01
CA SER A 8 2.64 -48.68 16.00
C SER A 8 3.33 -47.50 15.31
N LEU A 9 2.77 -47.00 14.22
CA LEU A 9 3.23 -45.81 13.50
C LEU A 9 2.55 -44.54 14.03
N PRO A 10 3.26 -43.41 14.23
CA PRO A 10 2.65 -42.15 14.62
C PRO A 10 2.00 -41.46 13.41
N VAL A 11 0.74 -41.06 13.56
CA VAL A 11 0.01 -40.22 12.60
C VAL A 11 0.30 -38.76 12.93
N VAL A 12 0.99 -38.05 12.04
CA VAL A 12 1.24 -36.60 12.15
C VAL A 12 0.21 -35.87 11.30
N ILE A 13 -0.61 -35.03 11.94
CA ILE A 13 -1.64 -34.23 11.28
C ILE A 13 -1.08 -32.81 11.08
N ILE A 14 -0.65 -32.48 9.86
CA ILE A 14 -0.18 -31.14 9.50
C ILE A 14 -1.40 -30.30 9.12
N SER A 15 -1.79 -29.34 9.96
CA SER A 15 -2.84 -28.37 9.62
C SER A 15 -2.20 -27.16 8.94
N ALA A 16 -2.44 -27.00 7.64
CA ALA A 16 -2.06 -25.80 6.90
C ALA A 16 -3.15 -24.73 7.07
N SER A 17 -2.87 -23.67 7.81
CA SER A 17 -3.72 -22.47 7.80
C SER A 17 -3.52 -21.75 6.48
N VAL A 18 -4.52 -21.83 5.60
CA VAL A 18 -4.58 -21.00 4.40
C VAL A 18 -4.85 -19.58 4.87
N ILE A 19 -3.82 -18.72 4.87
CA ILE A 19 -4.03 -17.28 5.06
C ILE A 19 -4.73 -16.81 3.79
N PRO A 20 -5.96 -16.29 3.84
CA PRO A 20 -6.59 -15.73 2.66
C PRO A 20 -5.71 -14.58 2.17
N THR A 21 -5.14 -14.73 0.99
CA THR A 21 -4.42 -13.66 0.31
C THR A 21 -5.47 -12.68 -0.19
N VAL A 22 -5.52 -11.48 0.42
CA VAL A 22 -6.32 -10.39 -0.12
C VAL A 22 -5.64 -9.93 -1.41
N SER A 23 -6.27 -10.20 -2.55
CA SER A 23 -5.83 -9.66 -3.84
C SER A 23 -6.62 -8.39 -4.10
N ILE A 24 -5.95 -7.24 -3.99
CA ILE A 24 -6.54 -5.95 -4.35
C ILE A 24 -6.62 -5.88 -5.88
N ASP A 25 -7.75 -5.38 -6.40
CA ASP A 25 -7.85 -4.98 -7.81
C ASP A 25 -6.86 -3.81 -8.07
N PRO A 26 -5.87 -3.98 -8.95
CA PRO A 26 -4.90 -2.91 -9.26
C PRO A 26 -5.53 -1.59 -9.66
N SER A 27 -6.76 -1.57 -10.21
CA SER A 27 -7.45 -0.34 -10.56
C SER A 27 -7.84 0.53 -9.36
N LEU A 28 -7.85 -0.04 -8.15
CA LEU A 28 -8.07 0.69 -6.90
C LEU A 28 -6.83 1.45 -6.43
N ILE A 29 -5.67 1.19 -7.04
CA ILE A 29 -4.40 1.86 -6.75
C ILE A 29 -4.13 2.85 -7.90
N PRO A 30 -4.24 4.16 -7.68
CA PRO A 30 -4.01 5.15 -8.72
C PRO A 30 -2.58 5.08 -9.25
N ASP A 31 -2.39 5.52 -10.49
CA ASP A 31 -1.06 5.73 -11.04
C ASP A 31 -0.31 6.80 -10.24
N PHE A 32 1.03 6.85 -10.37
CA PHE A 32 1.82 7.86 -9.68
C PHE A 32 1.60 9.25 -10.28
N GLY A 33 1.48 9.36 -11.61
CA GLY A 33 1.37 10.65 -12.32
C GLY A 33 2.71 11.34 -12.60
N VAL A 34 3.83 10.71 -12.23
CA VAL A 34 5.19 11.06 -12.67
C VAL A 34 5.96 9.78 -13.00
N THR A 35 7.03 9.89 -13.77
CA THR A 35 7.88 8.76 -14.16
C THR A 35 9.23 8.83 -13.45
N ALA A 36 9.76 7.68 -13.02
CA ALA A 36 11.08 7.63 -12.41
C ALA A 36 12.16 8.11 -13.38
N GLY A 37 13.14 8.85 -12.86
CA GLY A 37 14.25 9.36 -13.66
C GLY A 37 13.94 10.57 -14.55
N GLN A 38 12.74 11.17 -14.46
CA GLN A 38 12.38 12.31 -15.30
C GLN A 38 13.16 13.58 -14.91
N ASP A 39 13.57 14.36 -15.91
CA ASP A 39 14.24 15.66 -15.77
C ASP A 39 15.36 15.69 -14.68
N PRO A 40 16.42 14.88 -14.83
CA PRO A 40 17.49 14.80 -13.84
C PRO A 40 18.29 16.11 -13.76
N ASN A 41 18.57 16.57 -12.54
CA ASN A 41 19.34 17.79 -12.30
C ASN A 41 20.87 17.57 -12.20
N GLY A 42 21.34 16.33 -12.42
CA GLY A 42 22.76 15.96 -12.32
C GLY A 42 23.28 15.70 -10.91
N SER A 43 22.46 15.81 -9.86
CA SER A 43 22.84 15.56 -8.45
C SER A 43 22.14 14.34 -7.83
N GLY A 44 21.54 13.48 -8.64
CA GLY A 44 20.75 12.32 -8.18
C GLY A 44 19.29 12.66 -7.84
N SER A 45 18.85 13.89 -8.12
CA SER A 45 17.46 14.31 -8.00
C SER A 45 16.82 14.58 -9.36
N CYS A 46 15.52 14.35 -9.41
CA CYS A 46 14.67 14.44 -10.58
C CYS A 46 13.48 15.36 -10.25
N ALA A 47 12.81 15.89 -11.28
CA ALA A 47 11.64 16.74 -11.07
C ALA A 47 10.43 15.91 -10.60
N GLY A 48 9.89 16.23 -9.43
CA GLY A 48 8.59 15.74 -8.97
C GLY A 48 7.47 16.76 -9.23
N ALA A 49 6.31 16.51 -8.66
CA ALA A 49 5.18 17.42 -8.76
C ALA A 49 5.47 18.77 -8.11
N ASN A 50 4.95 19.85 -8.72
CA ASN A 50 5.09 21.23 -8.24
C ASN A 50 6.55 21.67 -8.03
N ASP A 51 7.44 21.27 -8.95
CA ASP A 51 8.88 21.58 -8.94
C ASP A 51 9.62 21.09 -7.67
N ILE A 52 9.02 20.17 -6.92
CA ILE A 52 9.66 19.54 -5.76
C ILE A 52 10.64 18.48 -6.26
N LEU A 53 11.91 18.62 -5.90
CA LEU A 53 12.92 17.62 -6.22
C LEU A 53 12.65 16.30 -5.48
N ILE A 54 12.68 15.21 -6.22
CA ILE A 54 12.53 13.84 -5.71
C ILE A 54 13.79 13.02 -6.04
N PRO A 55 14.08 11.93 -5.30
CA PRO A 55 15.12 11.00 -5.73
C PRO A 55 14.79 10.43 -7.10
N CYS A 56 15.77 10.30 -8.00
CA CYS A 56 15.51 9.82 -9.36
C CYS A 56 14.98 8.38 -9.45
N PHE A 57 15.15 7.57 -8.40
CA PHE A 57 14.56 6.24 -8.33
C PHE A 57 13.07 6.26 -7.97
N CYS A 58 12.51 7.43 -7.62
CA CYS A 58 11.09 7.59 -7.30
C CYS A 58 10.32 8.09 -8.53
N PRO A 59 9.06 7.62 -8.72
CA PRO A 59 8.35 6.63 -7.93
C PRO A 59 8.95 5.22 -8.04
N PRO A 60 8.64 4.30 -7.11
CA PRO A 60 9.13 2.94 -7.18
C PRO A 60 8.55 2.17 -8.38
N ASP A 61 9.05 0.96 -8.60
CA ASP A 61 8.42 0.03 -9.51
C ASP A 61 6.94 -0.19 -9.14
N ARG A 62 6.06 -0.22 -10.14
CA ARG A 62 4.61 -0.25 -9.90
C ARG A 62 4.16 -1.61 -9.38
N GLU A 63 4.73 -2.71 -9.86
CA GLU A 63 4.33 -4.04 -9.43
C GLU A 63 4.77 -4.27 -7.98
N GLU A 64 6.01 -3.91 -7.63
CA GLU A 64 6.51 -3.97 -6.25
C GLU A 64 5.69 -3.04 -5.31
N PHE A 65 5.27 -1.87 -5.79
CA PHE A 65 4.37 -0.98 -5.06
C PHE A 65 3.03 -1.62 -4.76
N ILE A 66 2.38 -2.22 -5.75
CA ILE A 66 1.10 -2.92 -5.58
C ILE A 66 1.27 -4.07 -4.60
N GLU A 67 2.36 -4.84 -4.69
CA GLU A 67 2.63 -5.93 -3.75
C GLU A 67 2.73 -5.43 -2.29
N LYS A 68 3.47 -4.35 -2.04
CA LYS A 68 3.56 -3.77 -0.69
C LYS A 68 2.24 -3.18 -0.20
N VAL A 69 1.42 -2.62 -1.08
CA VAL A 69 0.05 -2.21 -0.72
C VAL A 69 -0.78 -3.42 -0.32
N ASN A 70 -0.76 -4.52 -1.09
CA ASN A 70 -1.46 -5.75 -0.73
C ASN A 70 -1.02 -6.29 0.64
N LEU A 71 0.29 -6.28 0.92
CA LEU A 71 0.84 -6.67 2.21
C LEU A 71 0.33 -5.77 3.34
N ALA A 72 0.36 -4.45 3.16
CA ALA A 72 -0.14 -3.48 4.13
C ALA A 72 -1.63 -3.68 4.45
N VAL A 73 -2.45 -3.91 3.43
CA VAL A 73 -3.90 -4.11 3.59
C VAL A 73 -4.20 -5.42 4.28
N THR A 74 -3.52 -6.51 3.89
CA THR A 74 -3.69 -7.84 4.51
C THR A 74 -3.33 -7.81 5.99
N SER A 75 -2.24 -7.14 6.36
CA SER A 75 -1.80 -7.00 7.75
C SER A 75 -2.56 -5.91 8.52
N ARG A 76 -3.30 -5.04 7.82
CA ARG A 76 -3.86 -3.77 8.33
C ARG A 76 -2.80 -2.86 8.98
N ASN A 77 -1.54 -3.03 8.58
CA ASN A 77 -0.41 -2.30 9.12
C ASN A 77 0.77 -2.23 8.14
N PHE A 78 1.43 -1.09 8.05
CA PHE A 78 2.70 -0.97 7.34
C PHE A 78 3.75 -0.33 8.23
N LEU A 79 4.76 -1.11 8.62
CA LEU A 79 5.88 -0.69 9.49
C LEU A 79 5.44 0.04 10.77
N GLY A 80 4.43 -0.50 11.46
CA GLY A 80 3.90 0.08 12.70
C GLY A 80 2.86 1.18 12.48
N THR A 81 2.56 1.55 11.24
CA THR A 81 1.49 2.50 10.91
C THR A 81 0.22 1.74 10.54
N PRO A 82 -0.90 1.90 11.26
CA PRO A 82 -2.18 1.30 10.87
C PRO A 82 -2.61 1.78 9.48
N VAL A 83 -3.20 0.90 8.69
CA VAL A 83 -3.78 1.26 7.39
C VAL A 83 -5.23 0.81 7.30
N THR A 84 -6.00 1.47 6.43
CA THR A 84 -7.40 1.12 6.15
C THR A 84 -7.62 1.25 4.66
N PHE A 85 -8.10 0.19 4.04
CA PHE A 85 -8.28 0.12 2.59
C PHE A 85 -9.47 -0.81 2.32
N ASP A 86 -10.55 -0.25 1.77
CA ASP A 86 -11.66 -1.06 1.29
C ASP A 86 -11.27 -1.67 -0.08
N VAL A 87 -11.34 -2.99 -0.19
CA VAL A 87 -10.96 -3.73 -1.41
C VAL A 87 -12.13 -3.97 -2.36
N ASP A 88 -13.36 -3.59 -2.00
CA ASP A 88 -14.52 -3.68 -2.88
C ASP A 88 -14.43 -2.61 -3.98
N PRO A 89 -14.29 -2.96 -5.27
CA PRO A 89 -14.24 -1.98 -6.35
C PRO A 89 -15.52 -1.11 -6.44
N LEU A 90 -16.63 -1.55 -5.86
CA LEU A 90 -17.89 -0.80 -5.80
C LEU A 90 -17.99 0.14 -4.60
N ALA A 91 -17.10 0.02 -3.61
CA ALA A 91 -17.01 0.98 -2.51
C ALA A 91 -16.44 2.30 -3.04
N GLN A 92 -17.30 3.33 -3.09
CA GLN A 92 -17.02 4.63 -3.70
C GLN A 92 -17.25 5.80 -2.74
N SER A 93 -17.43 5.54 -1.43
CA SER A 93 -17.61 6.63 -0.47
C SER A 93 -16.38 7.53 -0.43
N GLU A 94 -16.56 8.81 -0.12
CA GLU A 94 -15.44 9.75 0.03
C GLU A 94 -14.43 9.24 1.07
N LYS A 95 -14.92 8.59 2.13
CA LYS A 95 -14.11 7.98 3.17
C LYS A 95 -13.26 6.83 2.63
N ASP A 96 -13.82 5.96 1.79
CA ASP A 96 -13.09 4.84 1.19
C ASP A 96 -12.01 5.35 0.25
N GLN A 97 -12.32 6.33 -0.59
CA GLN A 97 -11.36 6.90 -1.53
C GLN A 97 -10.22 7.63 -0.79
N PHE A 98 -10.53 8.37 0.27
CA PHE A 98 -9.52 8.96 1.16
C PHE A 98 -8.63 7.90 1.82
N ASN A 99 -9.23 6.83 2.35
CA ASN A 99 -8.51 5.76 3.05
C ASN A 99 -7.58 4.99 2.10
N ARG A 100 -8.02 4.69 0.87
CA ARG A 100 -7.20 4.07 -0.18
C ARG A 100 -5.97 4.91 -0.51
N ALA A 101 -6.18 6.19 -0.84
CA ALA A 101 -5.10 7.10 -1.18
C ALA A 101 -4.11 7.28 0.00
N THR A 102 -4.63 7.38 1.22
CA THR A 102 -3.80 7.48 2.44
C THR A 102 -2.95 6.23 2.65
N THR A 103 -3.51 5.05 2.47
CA THR A 103 -2.75 3.79 2.57
C THR A 103 -1.65 3.72 1.51
N CYS A 104 -1.94 4.09 0.26
CA CYS A 104 -0.95 4.17 -0.80
C CYS A 104 0.20 5.13 -0.44
N LEU A 105 -0.09 6.30 0.12
CA LEU A 105 0.93 7.26 0.55
C LEU A 105 1.76 6.75 1.73
N ILE A 106 1.16 6.06 2.71
CA ILE A 106 1.88 5.43 3.82
C ILE A 106 2.90 4.41 3.29
N VAL A 107 2.48 3.57 2.35
CA VAL A 107 3.35 2.58 1.71
C VAL A 107 4.45 3.26 0.91
N LEU A 108 4.11 4.26 0.09
CA LEU A 108 5.06 5.02 -0.73
C LEU A 108 6.18 5.63 0.12
N GLN A 109 5.80 6.31 1.21
CA GLN A 109 6.74 6.99 2.12
C GLN A 109 7.56 6.03 2.99
N SER A 110 7.22 4.74 2.98
CA SER A 110 7.86 3.70 3.78
C SER A 110 8.42 2.57 2.92
N PHE A 111 8.47 2.76 1.60
CA PHE A 111 8.67 1.71 0.60
C PHE A 111 10.00 0.95 0.76
N ASN A 112 11.06 1.63 1.18
CA ASN A 112 12.39 1.06 1.39
C ASN A 112 12.55 0.31 2.74
N GLY A 113 11.45 -0.10 3.36
CA GLY A 113 11.46 -0.93 4.59
C GLY A 113 11.75 -0.16 5.88
N THR A 114 11.92 1.17 5.81
CA THR A 114 11.97 2.05 6.98
C THR A 114 10.90 3.12 6.86
N ARG A 115 10.10 3.30 7.92
CA ARG A 115 9.02 4.31 7.97
C ARG A 115 9.59 5.71 7.69
N GLY A 116 9.00 6.40 6.71
CA GLY A 116 9.39 7.76 6.32
C GLY A 116 10.66 7.86 5.46
N VAL A 117 11.29 6.74 5.09
CA VAL A 117 12.51 6.69 4.24
C VAL A 117 12.21 6.03 2.88
N GLY A 118 11.00 6.24 2.37
CA GLY A 118 10.60 5.82 1.03
C GLY A 118 10.60 6.99 0.04
N CYS A 119 9.67 6.94 -0.90
CA CYS A 119 9.49 8.00 -1.89
C CYS A 119 8.59 9.12 -1.33
N PRO A 120 8.94 10.40 -1.56
CA PRO A 120 8.11 11.52 -1.11
C PRO A 120 6.79 11.58 -1.90
N ALA A 121 5.75 12.18 -1.33
CA ALA A 121 4.44 12.29 -2.00
C ALA A 121 4.49 13.05 -3.35
N ALA A 122 5.48 13.93 -3.54
CA ALA A 122 5.73 14.62 -4.81
C ALA A 122 6.11 13.66 -5.96
N SER A 123 6.49 12.41 -5.64
CA SER A 123 6.71 11.35 -6.63
C SER A 123 5.44 10.58 -7.02
N ALA A 124 4.30 10.95 -6.44
CA ALA A 124 3.00 10.35 -6.76
C ALA A 124 1.85 11.39 -6.68
N PRO A 125 1.90 12.48 -7.47
CA PRO A 125 0.90 13.54 -7.41
C PRO A 125 -0.54 13.05 -7.54
N THR A 126 -0.83 12.09 -8.41
CA THR A 126 -2.22 11.60 -8.60
C THR A 126 -2.78 11.00 -7.30
N ILE A 127 -1.96 10.24 -6.56
CA ILE A 127 -2.35 9.67 -5.26
C ILE A 127 -2.51 10.79 -4.22
N LEU A 128 -1.59 11.76 -4.20
CA LEU A 128 -1.63 12.90 -3.27
C LEU A 128 -2.87 13.79 -3.49
N ASP A 129 -3.17 14.08 -4.75
CA ASP A 129 -4.31 14.92 -5.13
C ASP A 129 -5.63 14.23 -4.78
N GLN A 130 -5.71 12.92 -5.00
CA GLN A 130 -6.86 12.13 -4.57
C GLN A 130 -7.06 12.19 -3.04
N GLN A 131 -5.99 11.99 -2.26
CA GLN A 131 -6.08 12.09 -0.80
C GLN A 131 -6.61 13.47 -0.37
N LYS A 132 -6.02 14.55 -0.89
CA LYS A 132 -6.41 15.92 -0.54
C LYS A 132 -7.83 16.22 -0.95
N HIS A 133 -8.24 15.79 -2.13
CA HIS A 133 -9.59 16.00 -2.63
C HIS A 133 -10.63 15.42 -1.67
N PHE A 134 -10.50 14.14 -1.31
CA PHE A 134 -11.45 13.49 -0.42
C PHE A 134 -11.31 13.94 1.04
N ALA A 135 -10.12 14.33 1.50
CA ALA A 135 -9.97 14.98 2.80
C ALA A 135 -10.81 16.25 2.89
N ASN A 136 -10.72 17.13 1.88
CA ASN A 136 -11.48 18.37 1.84
C ASN A 136 -13.00 18.13 1.80
N LEU A 137 -13.47 17.11 1.05
CA LEU A 137 -14.90 16.78 1.00
C LEU A 137 -15.41 16.32 2.37
N LEU A 138 -14.69 15.41 3.03
CA LEU A 138 -15.02 14.93 4.38
C LEU A 138 -15.04 16.07 5.42
N GLU A 139 -14.13 17.03 5.32
CA GLU A 139 -14.12 18.20 6.21
C GLU A 139 -15.33 19.11 6.01
N ARG A 140 -15.83 19.25 4.77
CA ARG A 140 -17.06 20.01 4.50
C ARG A 140 -18.29 19.31 5.07
N ASP A 141 -18.37 18.00 4.98
CA ASP A 141 -19.52 17.25 5.53
C ASP A 141 -19.61 17.42 7.05
N LEU A 142 -18.46 17.47 7.73
CA LEU A 142 -18.40 17.77 9.16
C LEU A 142 -18.85 19.20 9.49
N SER A 143 -18.56 20.19 8.63
CA SER A 143 -18.93 21.58 8.86
C SER A 143 -20.39 21.90 8.57
N HIS A 144 -21.05 21.14 7.70
CA HIS A 144 -22.48 21.30 7.39
C HIS A 144 -23.41 20.43 8.26
N GLY A 145 -22.84 19.50 9.05
CA GLY A 145 -23.56 18.62 9.95
C GLY A 145 -23.66 19.08 11.42
N SER A 146 -23.26 20.32 11.74
CA SER A 146 -23.38 20.93 13.08
C SER A 146 -24.51 21.96 13.16
#